data_AF-A0A0S7EV03-F1
#
_entry.id   AF-A0A0S7EV03-F1
#
_cell.length_a   1.000
_cell.length_b   1.000
_cell.length_c   1.000
_cell.angle_alpha   90.00
_cell.angle_beta   90.00
_cell.angle_gamma   90.00
#
_symmetry.space_group_name_H-M   'P 1'
#
loop_
_entity.id
_entity.type
_entity.pdbx_description
1 polymer ?
#
loop_
_entity_poly.entity_id
_entity_poly.type
_entity_poly.pdbx_seq_one_letter_code
_entity_poly.pdbx_strand_id
1 'polypeptide(L)'
;YVNRIHEVGEADPVLLVAHSYTRYMGDLSGGQILKKVAQRALKLPASGEGLNFYQFEGITSHRGFKQLYRSRMNELELDLEAKQRIVDESNRAFGFNMMVFSELEEIRNTIKEEVQEGDFGHGHGELNKDDDFNKCPYYAAKMAANGNPTYAFQLAKTLVGHLPCQVALAAWVAIFAGFTAWYLL
;
A
#
# COMPACT_ATOMS: atom_id res chain seq x y z
N TYR A 1 1.17 19.25 -4.46
CA TYR A 1 0.15 18.62 -3.60
C TYR A 1 -0.51 19.65 -2.67
N VAL A 2 0.25 20.40 -1.88
CA VAL A 2 -0.26 21.45 -0.95
C VAL A 2 -1.28 22.39 -1.60
N ASN A 3 -0.98 22.94 -2.78
CA ASN A 3 -1.91 23.84 -3.50
C ASN A 3 -3.29 23.20 -3.75
N ARG A 4 -3.35 21.90 -4.06
CA ARG A 4 -4.65 21.22 -4.27
C ARG A 4 -5.43 21.10 -2.97
N ILE A 5 -4.76 20.85 -1.84
CA ILE A 5 -5.43 20.80 -0.54
C ILE A 5 -6.05 22.15 -0.20
N HIS A 6 -5.34 23.26 -0.46
CA HIS A 6 -5.89 24.61 -0.27
C HIS A 6 -7.06 24.90 -1.22
N GLU A 7 -6.87 24.64 -2.52
CA GLU A 7 -7.92 24.83 -3.54
C GLU A 7 -9.20 24.08 -3.16
N VAL A 8 -9.08 22.81 -2.78
CA VAL A 8 -10.23 21.98 -2.40
C VAL A 8 -10.83 22.44 -1.06
N GLY A 9 -10.00 22.80 -0.09
CA GLY A 9 -10.47 23.27 1.21
C GLY A 9 -11.21 24.61 1.14
N GLU A 10 -10.91 25.44 0.15
CA GLU A 10 -11.57 26.73 -0.08
C GLU A 10 -12.78 26.61 -1.00
N ALA A 11 -12.68 25.84 -2.09
CA ALA A 11 -13.69 25.82 -3.16
C ALA A 11 -14.72 24.69 -3.03
N ASP A 12 -14.33 23.48 -2.60
CA ASP A 12 -15.24 22.35 -2.42
C ASP A 12 -14.83 21.45 -1.24
N PRO A 13 -15.12 21.88 0.01
CA PRO A 13 -14.65 21.20 1.21
C PRO A 13 -15.12 19.74 1.34
N VAL A 14 -16.18 19.34 0.63
CA VAL A 14 -16.66 17.94 0.65
C VAL A 14 -15.58 16.98 0.18
N LEU A 15 -14.70 17.42 -0.73
CA LEU A 15 -13.63 16.62 -1.29
C LEU A 15 -12.41 16.48 -0.35
N LEU A 16 -12.35 17.23 0.77
CA LEU A 16 -11.29 17.03 1.78
C LEU A 16 -11.32 15.63 2.39
N VAL A 17 -12.49 14.96 2.38
CA VAL A 17 -12.60 13.58 2.85
C VAL A 17 -11.76 12.62 2.01
N ALA A 18 -11.61 12.88 0.70
CA ALA A 18 -10.76 12.07 -0.18
C ALA A 18 -9.27 12.16 0.21
N HIS A 19 -8.77 13.37 0.46
CA HIS A 19 -7.37 13.62 0.87
C HIS A 19 -7.07 13.02 2.24
N SER A 20 -7.95 13.29 3.21
CA SER A 20 -7.79 12.78 4.58
C SER A 20 -7.90 11.26 4.65
N TYR A 21 -8.85 10.64 3.95
CA TYR A 21 -8.97 9.18 3.86
C TYR A 21 -7.70 8.57 3.24
N THR A 22 -7.24 9.10 2.11
CA THR A 22 -6.07 8.58 1.38
C THR A 22 -4.81 8.60 2.25
N ARG A 23 -4.58 9.69 3.00
CA ARG A 23 -3.41 9.83 3.87
C ARG A 23 -3.55 9.03 5.17
N TYR A 24 -4.55 9.36 5.99
CA TYR A 24 -4.61 8.84 7.36
C TYR A 24 -4.91 7.34 7.42
N MET A 25 -5.71 6.79 6.51
CA MET A 25 -5.92 5.35 6.45
C MET A 25 -4.66 4.61 5.98
N GLY A 26 -3.86 5.25 5.12
CA GLY A 26 -2.55 4.77 4.71
C GLY A 26 -1.56 4.74 5.87
N ASP A 27 -1.49 5.81 6.65
CA ASP A 27 -0.58 5.94 7.79
C ASP A 27 -0.89 4.91 8.90
N LEU A 28 -2.18 4.65 9.16
CA LEU A 28 -2.67 3.61 10.09
C LEU A 28 -2.64 2.19 9.49
N SER A 29 -2.16 2.03 8.26
CA SER A 29 -2.03 0.73 7.57
C SER A 29 -0.59 0.50 7.13
N GLY A 30 -0.23 0.91 5.91
CA GLY A 30 1.11 0.75 5.36
C GLY A 30 2.17 1.55 6.11
N GLY A 31 1.82 2.70 6.67
CA GLY A 31 2.73 3.53 7.47
C GLY A 31 3.33 2.78 8.66
N GLN A 32 2.60 1.85 9.26
CA GLN A 32 3.11 1.03 10.37
C GLN A 32 4.18 0.03 9.93
N ILE A 33 4.14 -0.43 8.67
CA ILE A 33 5.20 -1.24 8.09
C ILE A 33 6.41 -0.35 7.79
N LEU A 34 6.18 0.83 7.19
CA LEU A 34 7.24 1.79 6.87
C LEU A 34 7.98 2.28 8.12
N LYS A 35 7.29 2.48 9.25
CA LYS A 35 7.91 2.78 10.55
C LYS A 35 9.00 1.76 10.90
N LYS A 36 8.69 0.46 10.80
CA LYS A 36 9.62 -0.63 11.13
C LYS A 36 10.80 -0.67 10.15
N VAL A 37 10.53 -0.47 8.87
CA VAL A 37 11.58 -0.42 7.83
C VAL A 37 12.52 0.75 8.07
N ALA A 38 11.99 1.96 8.30
CA ALA A 38 12.77 3.15 8.57
C ALA A 38 13.62 2.98 9.85
N GLN A 39 13.01 2.46 10.93
CA GLN A 39 13.72 2.20 12.17
C GLN A 39 14.94 1.30 11.97
N ARG A 40 14.77 0.20 11.22
CA ARG A 40 15.83 -0.77 10.96
C ARG A 40 16.89 -0.23 10.01
N ALA A 41 16.47 0.32 8.87
CA ALA A 41 17.36 0.77 7.81
C ALA A 41 18.23 1.97 8.24
N LEU A 42 17.67 2.85 9.07
CA LEU A 42 18.35 4.06 9.55
C LEU A 42 18.90 3.92 10.98
N LYS A 43 18.82 2.72 11.58
CA LYS A 43 19.26 2.42 12.95
C LYS A 43 18.71 3.41 13.99
N LEU A 44 17.44 3.78 13.86
CA LEU A 44 16.79 4.75 14.76
C LEU A 44 16.50 4.11 16.12
N PRO A 45 16.55 4.92 17.21
CA PRO A 45 16.39 4.42 18.56
C PRO A 45 15.00 3.81 18.80
N ALA A 46 14.93 2.88 19.76
CA ALA A 46 13.69 2.21 20.15
C ALA A 46 12.70 3.15 20.86
N SER A 47 13.19 4.24 21.44
CA SER A 47 12.41 5.32 22.04
C SER A 47 11.57 6.12 21.02
N GLY A 48 11.86 5.98 19.72
CA GLY A 48 11.00 6.45 18.63
C GLY A 48 11.33 7.84 18.09
N GLU A 49 12.43 8.46 18.53
CA GLU A 49 12.95 9.69 17.92
C GLU A 49 13.20 9.49 16.43
N GLY A 50 12.81 10.48 15.62
CA GLY A 50 12.82 10.39 14.15
C GLY A 50 11.64 9.62 13.55
N LEU A 51 10.75 9.03 14.37
CA LEU A 51 9.59 8.25 13.90
C LEU A 51 8.25 8.78 14.44
N ASN A 52 8.21 9.99 15.03
CA ASN A 52 7.02 10.58 15.64
C ASN A 52 5.81 10.64 14.70
N PHE A 53 6.04 10.86 13.40
CA PHE A 53 4.98 10.83 12.38
C PHE A 53 4.18 9.50 12.37
N TYR A 54 4.83 8.39 12.72
CA TYR A 54 4.20 7.07 12.76
C TYR A 54 3.67 6.68 14.16
N GLN A 55 3.66 7.62 15.11
CA GLN A 55 3.17 7.41 16.48
C GLN A 55 1.82 8.10 16.66
N PHE A 56 0.83 7.34 17.15
CA PHE A 56 -0.56 7.81 17.29
C PHE A 56 -1.03 7.66 18.74
N GLU A 57 -0.56 8.53 19.63
CA GLU A 57 -0.81 8.43 21.08
C GLU A 57 -2.30 8.44 21.44
N GLY A 58 -3.14 9.14 20.66
CA GLY A 58 -4.60 9.17 20.85
C GLY A 58 -5.36 7.97 20.30
N ILE A 59 -4.68 6.99 19.66
CA ILE A 59 -5.32 5.86 18.99
C ILE A 59 -4.90 4.55 19.65
N THR A 60 -5.77 4.02 20.50
CA THR A 60 -5.53 2.76 21.23
C THR A 60 -5.65 1.50 20.37
N SER A 61 -6.42 1.56 19.28
CA SER A 61 -6.56 0.46 18.31
C SER A 61 -6.64 0.99 16.89
N HIS A 62 -5.61 0.75 16.08
CA HIS A 62 -5.61 1.15 14.67
C HIS A 62 -6.77 0.50 13.90
N ARG A 63 -7.10 -0.77 14.19
CA ARG A 63 -8.24 -1.44 13.55
C ARG A 63 -9.56 -0.78 13.95
N GLY A 64 -9.76 -0.56 15.24
CA GLY A 64 -10.97 0.08 15.78
C GLY A 64 -11.15 1.49 15.23
N PHE A 65 -10.10 2.29 15.21
CA PHE A 65 -10.14 3.65 14.68
C PHE A 65 -10.43 3.69 13.18
N LYS A 66 -9.82 2.81 12.37
CA LYS A 66 -10.13 2.72 10.94
C LYS A 66 -11.58 2.31 10.67
N GLN A 67 -12.15 1.45 11.53
CA GLN A 67 -13.57 1.10 11.43
C GLN A 67 -14.47 2.28 11.79
N LEU A 68 -14.16 2.97 12.90
CA LEU A 68 -14.87 4.17 13.33
C LEU A 68 -14.83 5.26 12.25
N TYR A 69 -13.65 5.54 11.69
CA TYR A 69 -13.47 6.54 10.65
C TYR A 69 -14.32 6.23 9.41
N ARG A 70 -14.33 4.97 8.94
CA ARG A 70 -15.18 4.54 7.82
C ARG A 70 -16.67 4.64 8.14
N SER A 71 -17.08 4.30 9.37
CA SER A 71 -18.47 4.47 9.81
C SER A 71 -18.90 5.93 9.73
N ARG A 72 -18.10 6.85 10.25
CA ARG A 72 -18.37 8.30 10.20
C ARG A 72 -18.41 8.84 8.77
N MET A 73 -17.53 8.35 7.90
CA MET A 73 -17.55 8.73 6.49
C MET A 73 -18.82 8.23 5.78
N ASN A 74 -19.33 7.05 6.13
CA ASN A 74 -20.59 6.52 5.60
C ASN A 74 -21.84 7.27 6.10
N GLU A 75 -21.73 8.03 7.19
CA GLU A 75 -22.81 8.88 7.73
C GLU A 75 -22.94 10.22 6.98
N LEU A 76 -22.02 10.54 6.07
CA LEU A 76 -22.10 11.77 5.26
C LEU A 76 -23.29 11.70 4.30
N GLU A 77 -24.18 12.69 4.39
CA GLU A 77 -25.32 12.86 3.49
C GLU A 77 -24.85 13.42 2.14
N LEU A 78 -24.57 12.50 1.21
CA LEU A 78 -24.02 12.81 -0.11
C LEU A 78 -24.86 12.18 -1.21
N ASP A 79 -25.15 12.97 -2.25
CA ASP A 79 -25.72 12.45 -3.48
C ASP A 79 -24.70 11.60 -4.27
N LEU A 80 -25.17 10.96 -5.34
CA LEU A 80 -24.33 10.09 -6.17
C LEU A 80 -23.22 10.87 -6.88
N GLU A 81 -23.46 12.12 -7.24
CA GLU A 81 -22.47 12.95 -7.92
C GLU A 81 -21.31 13.28 -6.98
N ALA A 82 -21.61 13.78 -5.77
CA ALA A 82 -20.61 14.09 -4.75
C ALA A 82 -19.78 12.85 -4.38
N LYS A 83 -20.42 11.66 -4.26
CA LYS A 83 -19.71 10.39 -4.04
C LYS A 83 -18.72 10.09 -5.17
N GLN A 84 -19.13 10.28 -6.43
CA GLN A 84 -18.23 10.08 -7.57
C GLN A 84 -17.07 11.07 -7.54
N ARG A 85 -17.34 12.36 -7.30
CA ARG A 85 -16.28 13.38 -7.19
C ARG A 85 -15.27 13.06 -6.08
N ILE A 86 -15.72 12.53 -4.95
CA ILE A 86 -14.83 12.10 -3.85
C ILE A 86 -13.94 10.92 -4.29
N VAL A 87 -14.49 9.95 -5.03
CA VAL A 87 -13.69 8.83 -5.57
C VAL A 87 -12.65 9.35 -6.56
N ASP A 88 -13.05 10.25 -7.46
CA ASP A 88 -12.14 10.85 -8.44
C ASP A 88 -11.03 11.67 -7.77
N GLU A 89 -11.37 12.47 -6.75
CA GLU A 89 -10.39 13.22 -5.98
C GLU A 89 -9.47 12.29 -5.16
N SER A 90 -9.96 11.14 -4.70
CA SER A 90 -9.12 10.15 -4.01
C SER A 90 -8.06 9.56 -4.94
N ASN A 91 -8.44 9.28 -6.19
CA ASN A 91 -7.48 8.87 -7.22
C ASN A 91 -6.47 9.97 -7.51
N ARG A 92 -6.90 11.24 -7.54
CA ARG A 92 -6.02 12.38 -7.71
C ARG A 92 -5.04 12.55 -6.53
N ALA A 93 -5.51 12.39 -5.30
CA ALA A 93 -4.69 12.40 -4.08
C ALA A 93 -3.62 11.30 -4.12
N PHE A 94 -3.98 10.10 -4.57
CA PHE A 94 -3.03 9.02 -4.81
C PHE A 94 -2.00 9.38 -5.89
N GLY A 95 -2.45 9.99 -7.00
CA GLY A 95 -1.58 10.52 -8.04
C GLY A 95 -0.55 11.55 -7.53
N PHE A 96 -0.98 12.49 -6.67
CA PHE A 96 -0.05 13.42 -6.01
C PHE A 96 0.97 12.70 -5.14
N ASN A 97 0.57 11.66 -4.42
CA ASN A 97 1.49 10.88 -3.62
C ASN A 97 2.54 10.17 -4.47
N MET A 98 2.14 9.61 -5.62
CA MET A 98 3.06 9.01 -6.58
C MET A 98 4.05 10.02 -7.16
N MET A 99 3.58 11.23 -7.54
CA MET A 99 4.46 12.28 -8.05
C MET A 99 5.52 12.71 -7.03
N VAL A 100 5.15 12.84 -5.74
CA VAL A 100 6.12 13.14 -4.68
C VAL A 100 7.18 12.04 -4.56
N PHE A 101 6.78 10.76 -4.64
CA PHE A 101 7.75 9.67 -4.60
C PHE A 101 8.65 9.63 -5.84
N SER A 102 8.11 9.91 -7.03
CA SER A 102 8.91 10.02 -8.26
C SER A 102 9.94 11.14 -8.16
N GLU A 103 9.54 12.32 -7.69
CA GLU A 103 10.44 13.46 -7.49
C GLU A 103 11.56 13.13 -6.47
N LEU A 104 11.23 12.48 -5.35
CA LEU A 104 12.23 12.04 -4.36
C LEU A 104 13.19 10.99 -4.93
N GLU A 105 12.71 10.10 -5.81
CA GLU A 105 13.54 9.10 -6.49
C GLU A 105 14.55 9.77 -7.44
N GLU A 106 14.12 10.79 -8.17
CA GLU A 106 14.97 11.60 -9.05
C GLU A 106 16.04 12.34 -8.25
N ILE A 107 15.64 13.07 -7.19
CA ILE A 107 16.57 13.76 -6.29
C ILE A 107 17.62 12.81 -5.72
N ARG A 108 17.19 11.61 -5.29
CA ARG A 108 18.11 10.58 -4.78
C ARG A 108 19.15 10.16 -5.82
N ASN A 109 18.79 10.11 -7.11
CA ASN A 109 19.73 9.74 -8.16
C ASN A 109 20.79 10.83 -8.36
N THR A 110 20.41 12.11 -8.26
CA THR A 110 21.35 13.24 -8.32
C THR A 110 22.34 13.22 -7.14
N ILE A 111 21.88 12.93 -5.92
CA ILE A 111 22.76 12.86 -4.74
C ILE A 111 23.78 11.72 -4.85
N LYS A 112 23.42 10.59 -5.48
CA LYS A 112 24.35 9.47 -5.67
C LYS A 112 25.52 9.80 -6.60
N GLU A 113 25.33 10.74 -7.51
CA GLU A 113 26.40 11.22 -8.40
C GLU A 113 27.41 12.10 -7.62
N GLU A 114 26.99 12.76 -6.55
CA GLU A 114 27.85 13.62 -5.71
C GLU A 114 28.66 12.84 -4.66
N VAL A 115 28.22 11.66 -4.22
CA VAL A 115 28.88 10.87 -3.16
C VAL A 115 30.08 10.04 -3.69
N GLN A 116 30.43 10.15 -4.97
CA GLN A 116 31.54 9.41 -5.56
C GLN A 116 32.88 10.17 -5.58
N GLU A 117 33.23 10.86 -4.49
CA GLU A 117 34.64 11.19 -4.13
C GLU A 117 34.78 11.21 -2.60
N GLY A 118 34.85 10.03 -1.98
CA GLY A 118 35.06 9.93 -0.53
C GLY A 118 35.05 8.48 -0.05
N ASP A 119 36.22 7.86 -0.08
CA ASP A 119 36.49 6.56 0.55
C ASP A 119 36.06 6.57 2.03
N PHE A 120 35.05 5.77 2.37
CA PHE A 120 34.72 5.46 3.75
C PHE A 120 34.44 3.95 3.90
N GLY A 121 35.53 3.21 4.17
CA GLY A 121 35.63 2.31 5.32
C GLY A 121 34.72 1.07 5.35
N HIS A 122 35.32 -0.09 5.06
CA HIS A 122 34.74 -1.42 5.22
C HIS A 122 34.17 -1.68 6.63
N GLY A 123 32.85 -1.72 6.76
CA GLY A 123 32.13 -2.29 7.90
C GLY A 123 31.30 -3.50 7.47
N HIS A 124 31.89 -4.69 7.53
CA HIS A 124 31.24 -5.96 7.23
C HIS A 124 30.20 -6.29 8.33
N GLY A 125 28.91 -6.20 8.01
CA GLY A 125 27.81 -6.69 8.85
C GLY A 125 27.03 -7.76 8.09
N GLU A 126 27.08 -9.00 8.57
CA GLU A 126 26.46 -10.18 7.94
C GLU A 126 24.94 -10.01 7.75
N LEU A 127 24.50 -10.16 6.50
CA LEU A 127 23.11 -10.26 6.08
C LEU A 127 22.59 -11.68 6.38
N ASN A 128 21.68 -11.79 7.35
CA ASN A 128 20.83 -12.99 7.47
C ASN A 128 19.89 -13.07 6.25
N LYS A 129 19.89 -14.23 5.58
CA LYS A 129 19.27 -14.48 4.26
C LYS A 129 17.76 -14.74 4.27
N ASP A 130 17.06 -14.55 5.38
CA ASP A 130 15.67 -15.01 5.54
C ASP A 130 14.62 -13.89 5.74
N ASP A 131 14.93 -12.64 5.39
CA ASP A 131 13.93 -11.55 5.46
C ASP A 131 13.30 -11.32 4.08
N ASP A 132 12.13 -11.93 3.88
CA ASP A 132 11.27 -11.82 2.70
C ASP A 132 10.84 -10.37 2.42
N PHE A 133 11.65 -9.65 1.61
CA PHE A 133 11.38 -8.30 1.11
C PHE A 133 10.09 -8.19 0.29
N ASN A 134 9.43 -9.31 -0.03
CA ASN A 134 8.28 -9.40 -0.90
C ASN A 134 6.94 -8.99 -0.23
N LYS A 135 6.95 -8.54 1.03
CA LYS A 135 5.74 -8.12 1.77
C LYS A 135 5.49 -6.61 1.79
N CYS A 136 6.31 -5.82 1.12
CA CYS A 136 6.10 -4.38 1.03
C CYS A 136 5.01 -4.06 -0.02
N PRO A 137 3.88 -3.43 0.36
CA PRO A 137 2.80 -3.09 -0.59
C PRO A 137 3.27 -2.16 -1.72
N TYR A 138 4.25 -1.30 -1.44
CA TYR A 138 4.86 -0.38 -2.41
C TYR A 138 5.74 -1.13 -3.42
N TYR A 139 6.46 -2.15 -2.96
CA TYR A 139 7.24 -3.02 -3.85
C TYR A 139 6.33 -3.87 -4.74
N ALA A 140 5.24 -4.40 -4.18
CA ALA A 140 4.23 -5.14 -4.93
C ALA A 140 3.56 -4.28 -6.03
N ALA A 141 3.24 -3.01 -5.72
CA ALA A 141 2.68 -2.06 -6.70
C ALA A 141 3.69 -1.73 -7.82
N LYS A 142 4.97 -1.51 -7.50
CA LYS A 142 6.04 -1.28 -8.48
C LYS A 142 6.24 -2.48 -9.41
N MET A 143 6.13 -3.72 -8.89
CA MET A 143 6.27 -4.94 -9.68
C MET A 143 5.06 -5.21 -10.58
N ALA A 144 3.85 -4.87 -10.13
CA ALA A 144 2.64 -4.96 -10.94
C ALA A 144 2.66 -3.97 -12.13
N ALA A 145 3.17 -2.76 -11.90
CA ALA A 145 3.31 -1.74 -12.95
C ALA A 145 4.37 -2.09 -14.02
N ASN A 146 5.40 -2.86 -13.65
CA ASN A 146 6.50 -3.24 -14.55
C ASN A 146 6.29 -4.58 -15.30
N GLY A 147 5.11 -5.20 -15.21
CA GLY A 147 4.75 -6.38 -16.01
C GLY A 147 5.55 -7.66 -15.70
N ASN A 148 6.06 -7.82 -14.48
CA ASN A 148 6.89 -8.98 -14.13
C ASN A 148 6.05 -10.27 -13.90
N PRO A 149 6.30 -11.38 -14.62
CA PRO A 149 5.47 -12.61 -14.58
C PRO A 149 5.42 -13.32 -13.21
N THR A 150 6.29 -12.96 -12.28
CA THR A 150 6.30 -13.54 -10.92
C THR A 150 5.03 -13.18 -10.12
N TYR A 151 4.38 -12.04 -10.39
CA TYR A 151 3.15 -11.62 -9.72
C TYR A 151 1.93 -12.44 -10.16
N ALA A 152 1.82 -12.77 -11.45
CA ALA A 152 0.75 -13.64 -11.96
C ALA A 152 0.80 -15.03 -11.33
N PHE A 153 2.01 -15.57 -11.15
CA PHE A 153 2.23 -16.85 -10.50
C PHE A 153 1.92 -16.81 -8.99
N GLN A 154 2.29 -15.72 -8.30
CA GLN A 154 1.96 -15.56 -6.89
C GLN A 154 0.46 -15.34 -6.65
N LEU A 155 -0.21 -14.51 -7.46
CA LEU A 155 -1.66 -14.29 -7.38
C LEU A 155 -2.45 -15.59 -7.63
N ALA A 156 -2.03 -16.39 -8.61
CA ALA A 156 -2.59 -17.72 -8.84
C ALA A 156 -2.39 -18.64 -7.63
N LYS A 157 -1.22 -18.61 -6.99
CA LYS A 157 -0.92 -19.43 -5.79
C LYS A 157 -1.76 -19.00 -4.58
N THR A 158 -2.01 -17.70 -4.39
CA THR A 158 -2.87 -17.19 -3.31
C THR A 158 -4.35 -17.48 -3.57
N LEU A 159 -4.80 -17.42 -4.83
CA LEU A 159 -6.16 -17.78 -5.23
C LEU A 159 -6.43 -19.28 -5.09
N VAL A 160 -5.46 -20.14 -5.42
CA VAL A 160 -5.54 -21.60 -5.25
C VAL A 160 -5.46 -22.01 -3.77
N GLY A 161 -4.89 -21.17 -2.89
CA GLY A 161 -4.85 -21.40 -1.45
C GLY A 161 -6.15 -21.05 -0.70
N HIS A 162 -7.12 -20.42 -1.35
CA HIS A 162 -8.40 -20.05 -0.73
C HIS A 162 -9.37 -21.24 -0.75
N LEU A 163 -9.80 -21.71 0.42
CA LEU A 163 -10.67 -22.89 0.60
C LEU A 163 -11.88 -22.98 -0.36
N PRO A 164 -12.64 -21.90 -0.65
CA PRO A 164 -13.75 -21.96 -1.60
C PRO A 164 -13.31 -22.15 -3.07
N CYS A 165 -12.11 -21.70 -3.46
CA CYS A 165 -11.59 -21.93 -4.82
C CYS A 165 -11.15 -23.37 -5.04
N GLN A 166 -10.61 -24.04 -4.01
CA GLN A 166 -10.27 -25.47 -4.08
C GLN A 166 -11.52 -26.33 -4.24
N VAL A 167 -12.61 -26.01 -3.54
CA VAL A 167 -13.89 -26.71 -3.66
C VAL A 167 -14.51 -26.50 -5.04
N ALA A 168 -14.43 -25.28 -5.60
CA ALA A 168 -14.92 -24.99 -6.94
C ALA A 168 -14.13 -25.74 -8.03
N LEU A 169 -12.80 -25.80 -7.92
CA LEU A 169 -11.95 -26.57 -8.84
C LEU A 169 -12.24 -28.07 -8.76
N ALA A 170 -12.36 -28.63 -7.54
CA ALA A 170 -12.70 -30.03 -7.35
C ALA A 170 -14.09 -30.39 -7.91
N ALA A 171 -15.08 -29.50 -7.75
CA ALA A 171 -16.41 -29.67 -8.33
C ALA A 171 -16.38 -29.68 -9.87
N TRP A 172 -15.61 -28.77 -10.49
CA TRP A 172 -15.44 -28.75 -11.94
C TRP A 172 -14.74 -29.99 -12.48
N VAL A 173 -13.70 -30.48 -11.80
CA VAL A 173 -13.01 -31.72 -12.17
C VAL A 173 -13.93 -32.94 -12.06
N ALA A 174 -14.76 -33.01 -11.01
CA ALA A 174 -15.72 -34.09 -10.84
C ALA A 174 -16.82 -34.08 -11.92
N ILE A 175 -17.32 -32.89 -12.30
CA ILE A 175 -18.28 -32.73 -13.39
C ILE A 175 -17.67 -33.16 -14.73
N PHE A 176 -16.43 -32.74 -15.01
CA PHE A 176 -15.75 -33.09 -16.26
C PHE A 176 -15.45 -34.61 -16.34
N ALA A 177 -14.96 -35.20 -15.24
CA ALA A 177 -14.71 -36.63 -15.16
C ALA A 177 -16.01 -37.45 -15.34
N GLY A 178 -17.12 -37.02 -14.73
CA GLY A 178 -18.43 -37.63 -14.92
C GLY A 178 -18.94 -37.52 -16.36
N PHE A 179 -18.72 -36.38 -17.02
CA PHE A 179 -19.09 -36.18 -18.42
C PHE A 179 -18.25 -37.05 -19.37
N THR A 180 -16.94 -37.18 -19.11
CA THR A 180 -16.07 -38.07 -19.89
C THR A 180 -16.39 -39.55 -19.68
N ALA A 181 -16.78 -39.94 -18.46
CA ALA A 181 -17.18 -41.31 -18.15
C ALA A 181 -18.53 -41.67 -18.79
N TRP A 182 -19.48 -40.73 -18.87
CA TRP A 182 -20.73 -40.90 -19.62
C TRP A 182 -20.47 -41.04 -21.12
N TYR A 183 -19.58 -40.20 -21.69
CA TYR A 183 -19.33 -40.17 -23.13
C TYR A 183 -18.55 -41.39 -23.67
N LEU A 184 -17.90 -42.15 -22.78
CA LEU A 184 -17.12 -43.35 -23.12
C LEU A 184 -17.82 -44.68 -22.77
N LEU A 185 -19.07 -44.64 -22.32
CA LEU A 185 -19.99 -45.77 -22.17
C LEU A 185 -20.99 -45.81 -23.33
#